data_AF-A0A351JYA9-F1
#
_entry.id   AF-A0A351JYA9-F1
#
_cell.length_a   1.000
_cell.length_b   1.000
_cell.length_c   1.000
_cell.angle_alpha   90.00
_cell.angle_beta   90.00
_cell.angle_gamma   90.00
#
_symmetry.space_group_name_H-M   'P 1'
#
loop_
_entity.id
_entity.type
_entity.pdbx_description
1 polymer ?
#
loop_
_entity_poly.entity_id
_entity_poly.type
_entity_poly.pdbx_seq_one_letter_code
_entity_poly.pdbx_strand_id
1 'polypeptide(L)' 'LRSEVEGKVAAVRSALSGSDVSYLKSTAQELSEALQKVGAAVYQQEAPPPKGEAPGEGEEGTVEGEFREV' A
#
# COMPACT_ATOMS: atom_id res chain seq x y z
N LEU A 1 -5.31 8.08 -0.51
CA LEU A 1 -4.41 7.33 0.41
C LEU A 1 -4.33 7.96 1.80
N ARG A 2 -3.52 9.00 2.07
CA ARG A 2 -3.41 9.54 3.45
C ARG A 2 -4.76 9.97 4.04
N SER A 3 -5.48 10.86 3.35
CA SER A 3 -6.80 11.36 3.80
C SER A 3 -7.87 10.25 3.87
N GLU A 4 -7.75 9.24 3.00
CA GLU A 4 -8.63 8.05 3.00
C GLU A 4 -8.42 7.22 4.27
N VAL A 5 -7.16 6.93 4.62
CA VAL A 5 -6.81 6.22 5.86
C VAL A 5 -7.26 7.00 7.09
N GLU A 6 -7.05 8.31 7.12
CA GLU A 6 -7.51 9.17 8.23
C GLU A 6 -9.04 9.10 8.39
N GLY A 7 -9.79 9.11 7.30
CA GLY A 7 -11.24 8.93 7.31
C GLY A 7 -11.65 7.54 7.83
N LYS A 8 -10.98 6.46 7.41
CA LYS A 8 -11.26 5.10 7.90
C LYS A 8 -10.94 4.95 9.39
N VAL A 9 -9.86 5.56 9.87
CA VAL A 9 -9.53 5.59 11.31
C VAL A 9 -10.60 6.31 12.11
N ALA A 10 -11.11 7.44 11.62
CA ALA A 10 -12.22 8.15 12.27
C ALA A 10 -13.50 7.29 12.32
N ALA A 11 -13.82 6.58 11.23
CA ALA A 11 -14.96 5.67 11.18
C ALA A 11 -14.84 4.52 12.20
N VAL A 12 -13.67 3.89 12.32
CA VAL A 12 -13.41 2.84 13.33
C VAL A 12 -13.55 3.41 14.75
N ARG A 13 -13.04 4.61 15.03
CA ARG A 13 -13.19 5.27 16.34
C ARG A 13 -14.65 5.55 16.67
N SER A 14 -15.44 5.98 15.69
CA SER A 14 -16.88 6.16 15.85
C SER A 14 -17.58 4.83 16.11
N ALA A 15 -17.19 3.77 15.40
CA ALA A 15 -17.75 2.43 15.58
C ALA A 15 -17.43 1.83 16.96
N LEU A 16 -16.22 2.06 17.48
CA LEU A 16 -15.81 1.66 18.84
C LEU A 16 -16.60 2.35 19.95
N SER A 17 -17.12 3.56 19.69
CA SER A 17 -17.98 4.28 20.63
C SER A 17 -19.43 3.78 20.61
N GLY A 18 -19.79 2.97 19.61
CA GLY A 18 -21.11 2.40 19.43
C GLY A 18 -21.21 0.95 19.90
N SER A 19 -22.37 0.34 19.66
CA SER A 19 -22.65 -1.07 19.97
C SER A 19 -22.82 -1.93 18.71
N ASP A 20 -22.67 -1.34 17.52
CA ASP A 20 -22.79 -2.05 16.25
C ASP A 20 -21.47 -2.77 15.90
N VAL A 21 -21.39 -4.03 16.33
CA VAL A 21 -20.25 -4.91 16.07
C VAL A 21 -20.08 -5.22 14.58
N SER A 22 -21.17 -5.23 13.81
CA SER A 22 -21.11 -5.46 12.36
C SER A 22 -20.46 -4.26 11.65
N TYR A 23 -20.85 -3.04 12.06
CA TYR A 23 -20.23 -1.81 11.58
C TYR A 23 -18.76 -1.69 12.00
N LEU A 24 -18.42 -2.08 13.23
CA LEU A 24 -17.02 -2.16 13.68
C LEU A 24 -16.19 -3.10 12.79
N LYS A 25 -16.71 -4.28 12.47
CA LYS A 25 -16.02 -5.26 11.61
C LYS A 25 -15.81 -4.70 10.19
N SER A 26 -16.84 -4.08 9.60
CA SER A 26 -16.74 -3.46 8.26
C SER A 26 -15.66 -2.38 8.23
N THR A 27 -15.74 -1.42 9.16
CA THR A 27 -14.79 -0.30 9.22
C THR A 27 -13.36 -0.76 9.49
N ALA A 28 -13.17 -1.82 10.28
CA ALA A 28 -11.86 -2.43 10.51
C ALA A 28 -11.30 -3.13 9.26
N GLN A 29 -12.12 -3.87 8.51
CA GLN A 29 -11.69 -4.47 7.24
C GLN A 29 -11.29 -3.39 6.23
N GLU A 30 -12.12 -2.36 6.07
CA GLU A 30 -11.85 -1.25 5.15
C GLU A 30 -10.55 -0.51 5.50
N LEU A 31 -10.25 -0.34 6.79
CA LEU A 31 -8.98 0.23 7.24
C LEU A 31 -7.80 -0.66 6.85
N SER A 32 -7.92 -1.98 7.03
CA SER A 32 -6.88 -2.94 6.64
C SER A 32 -6.58 -2.90 5.14
N GLU A 33 -7.62 -2.84 4.30
CA GLU A 33 -7.48 -2.70 2.85
C GLU A 33 -6.80 -1.39 2.46
N ALA A 34 -7.17 -0.28 3.10
CA ALA A 34 -6.54 1.01 2.86
C ALA A 34 -5.05 1.00 3.24
N LEU A 35 -4.69 0.34 4.34
CA LEU A 35 -3.29 0.18 4.77
C LEU A 35 -2.48 -0.67 3.78
N GLN A 36 -3.06 -1.73 3.20
CA GLN A 36 -2.39 -2.52 2.16
C GLN A 36 -2.08 -1.67 0.92
N LYS A 37 -3.02 -0.83 0.49
CA LYS A 37 -2.79 0.09 -0.64
C LYS A 37 -1.69 1.11 -0.31
N VAL A 38 -1.62 1.60 0.92
CA VAL A 38 -0.53 2.48 1.37
C VAL A 38 0.81 1.73 1.32
N GLY A 39 0.88 0.50 1.84
CA GLY A 39 2.09 -0.32 1.77
C GLY A 39 2.57 -0.51 0.33
N ALA A 40 1.66 -0.88 -0.57
CA ALA A 40 1.96 -1.01 -1.99
C ALA A 40 2.45 0.31 -2.62
N ALA A 41 1.85 1.44 -2.24
CA ALA A 41 2.28 2.76 -2.71
C ALA A 41 3.66 3.15 -2.18
N VAL A 42 4.01 2.80 -0.93
CA VAL A 42 5.34 3.06 -0.36
C VAL A 42 6.41 2.28 -1.11
N TYR A 43 6.19 0.99 -1.38
CA TYR A 43 7.12 0.20 -2.20
C TYR A 43 7.26 0.72 -3.63
N GLN A 44 6.17 1.21 -4.24
CA GLN A 44 6.24 1.89 -5.56
C GLN A 44 7.01 3.21 -5.50
N GLN A 45 6.96 3.90 -4.36
CA GLN A 45 7.63 5.19 -4.17
C GLN A 45 9.11 5.02 -3.79
N GLU A 46 9.48 3.92 -3.15
CA GLU A 46 10.87 3.52 -2.85
C GLU A 46 11.53 2.74 -4.00
N ALA A 47 10.75 2.25 -4.97
CA ALA A 47 11.30 1.77 -6.22
C ALA A 47 12.00 2.96 -6.94
N PRO A 48 13.31 2.87 -7.25
CA PRO A 48 13.94 3.90 -8.06
C PRO A 48 13.13 4.06 -9.36
N PRO A 49 12.90 5.30 -9.82
CA PRO A 49 12.18 5.51 -11.08
C PRO A 49 12.87 4.69 -12.17
N PRO A 50 12.12 4.01 -13.06
CA PRO A 50 12.73 3.35 -14.19
C PRO A 50 13.55 4.39 -14.94
N LYS A 51 14.88 4.23 -14.89
CA LYS A 51 15.79 5.07 -15.64
C LYS A 51 15.61 4.69 -17.10
N GLY A 52 14.80 5.45 -17.83
CA GLY A 52 14.83 5.40 -19.30
C GLY A 52 13.51 5.69 -20.00
N GLU A 53 13.33 6.95 -20.39
CA GLU A 53 13.06 7.26 -21.79
C GLU A 53 14.05 8.36 -22.23
N ALA A 54 15.25 7.93 -22.59
CA ALA A 54 15.96 8.50 -23.72
C ALA A 54 16.03 7.35 -24.76
N PRO A 55 15.63 7.55 -26.02
CA PRO A 55 15.73 6.50 -27.01
C PRO A 55 17.20 6.43 -27.45
N GLY A 56 17.93 5.47 -26.92
CA GLY A 56 19.34 5.29 -27.29
C GLY A 56 20.06 4.29 -26.40
N GLU A 57 20.17 3.07 -26.94
CA GLU A 57 21.35 2.21 -26.80
C GLU A 57 21.67 1.63 -25.40
N GLY A 58 21.58 0.30 -25.29
CA GLY A 58 22.24 -0.46 -24.23
C GLY A 58 21.35 -1.48 -23.54
N GLU A 59 21.66 -2.76 -23.76
CA GLU A 59 21.27 -3.88 -22.89
C GLU A 59 21.62 -3.63 -21.41
N GLU A 60 21.01 -4.45 -20.54
CA GLU A 60 21.24 -4.64 -19.09
C GLU A 60 20.23 -4.01 -18.14
N GLY A 61 19.57 -4.89 -17.38
CA GLY A 61 18.65 -4.53 -16.31
C GLY A 61 17.52 -5.53 -16.06
N THR A 62 17.61 -6.76 -16.57
CA THR A 62 16.82 -7.89 -16.05
C THR A 62 17.04 -7.96 -14.54
N VAL A 63 15.95 -7.94 -13.79
CA VAL A 63 15.89 -8.10 -12.34
C VAL A 63 16.62 -9.37 -11.91
N GLU A 64 17.89 -9.24 -11.55
CA GLU A 64 18.68 -10.29 -10.92
C GLU A 64 18.32 -10.35 -9.43
N GLY A 65 17.11 -10.84 -9.15
CA GLY A 65 16.77 -11.41 -7.86
C GLY A 65 17.44 -12.76 -7.73
N GLU A 66 18.75 -12.80 -7.50
CA GLU A 66 19.43 -14.01 -7.03
C GLU A 66 18.92 -14.30 -5.60
N PHE A 67 17.86 -15.10 -5.51
CA PHE A 67 17.53 -15.84 -4.31
C PHE A 67 18.74 -16.72 -3.97
N ARG A 68 19.58 -16.29 -3.02
CA ARG A 68 20.43 -17.23 -2.30
C ARG A 68 19.59 -17.95 -1.27
N GLU A 69 19.02 -19.07 -1.69
CA GLU A 69 18.75 -20.19 -0.80
C GLU A 69 19.45 -21.40 -1.40
N VAL A 70 20.72 -21.62 -1.02
CA VAL A 70 21.33 -22.89 -0.57
C VAL A 70 22.82 -22.68 -0.27
#